data_AF-A0A0Q4BGD6-F1
#
_entry.id   AF-A0A0Q4BGD6-F1
#
_cell.length_a   1.000
_cell.length_b   1.000
_cell.length_c   1.000
_cell.angle_alpha   90.00
_cell.angle_beta   90.00
_cell.angle_gamma   90.00
#
_symmetry.space_group_name_H-M   'P 1'
#
loop_
_entity.id
_entity.type
_entity.pdbx_description
1 polymer ?
#
loop_
_entity_poly.entity_id
_entity_poly.type
_entity_poly.pdbx_seq_one_letter_code
_entity_poly.pdbx_strand_id
1 'polypeptide(L)'
;MHLLVVLVLCKVFKLDRTEAFAALLFGVLIDLDHVFALVDFLKVQGMSGALDYQAAMASDLEWKSMLHSPAAAIIIGPACMGFRMAIPALAWGLHLVLDWVQIEYLGVLSAVEMVLLVALVVALIVLERSDLDSDGKRHTYPEAALSLLHQGGEELVRLFGRLRGFPRPLGTRP
;
A
#
# COMPACT_ATOMS: atom_id res chain seq x y z
N MET A 1 7.20 2.70 4.36
CA MET A 1 7.63 3.46 3.17
C MET A 1 6.73 3.22 1.94
N HIS A 2 6.29 1.98 1.70
CA HIS A 2 5.38 1.56 0.60
C HIS A 2 4.20 2.50 0.31
N LEU A 3 3.40 2.83 1.33
CA LEU A 3 2.23 3.71 1.18
C LEU A 3 2.57 5.06 0.52
N LEU A 4 3.63 5.73 0.99
CA LEU A 4 4.00 7.04 0.45
C LEU A 4 4.47 6.94 -1.00
N VAL A 5 5.24 5.91 -1.34
CA VAL A 5 5.66 5.69 -2.73
C VAL A 5 4.45 5.48 -3.64
N VAL A 6 3.51 4.61 -3.24
CA VAL A 6 2.30 4.35 -4.02
C VAL A 6 1.46 5.61 -4.19
N LEU A 7 1.26 6.40 -3.13
CA LEU A 7 0.54 7.68 -3.21
C LEU A 7 1.22 8.68 -4.16
N VAL A 8 2.55 8.78 -4.12
CA VAL A 8 3.32 9.63 -5.05
C VAL A 8 3.06 9.19 -6.49
N LEU A 9 3.14 7.89 -6.78
CA LEU A 9 2.92 7.37 -8.13
C LEU A 9 1.48 7.59 -8.59
N CYS A 10 0.49 7.39 -7.72
CA CYS A 10 -0.91 7.69 -8.03
C CYS A 10 -1.07 9.15 -8.50
N LYS A 11 -0.41 10.10 -7.84
CA LYS A 11 -0.45 11.52 -8.23
C LYS A 11 0.35 11.83 -9.49
N VAL A 12 1.58 11.32 -9.60
CA VAL A 12 2.45 11.54 -10.76
C VAL A 12 1.82 11.02 -12.05
N PHE A 13 1.23 9.83 -12.01
CA PHE A 13 0.57 9.22 -13.16
C PHE A 13 -0.90 9.62 -13.31
N LYS A 14 -1.44 10.41 -12.37
CA LYS A 14 -2.85 10.83 -12.34
C LYS A 14 -3.80 9.64 -12.51
N LEU A 15 -3.53 8.58 -11.75
CA LEU A 15 -4.31 7.35 -11.79
C LEU A 15 -5.79 7.64 -11.46
N ASP A 16 -6.70 7.01 -12.20
CA ASP A 16 -8.12 7.12 -11.87
C ASP A 16 -8.45 6.37 -10.56
N ARG A 17 -9.70 6.47 -10.09
CA ARG A 17 -10.10 5.85 -8.81
C ARG A 17 -9.86 4.33 -8.80
N THR A 18 -10.20 3.63 -9.88
CA THR A 18 -10.06 2.17 -9.98
C THR A 18 -8.60 1.78 -10.02
N GLU A 19 -7.79 2.56 -10.75
CA GLU A 19 -6.35 2.41 -10.85
C GLU A 19 -5.66 2.63 -9.49
N ALA A 20 -5.99 3.72 -8.81
CA ALA A 20 -5.45 4.06 -7.50
C ALA A 20 -5.87 3.03 -6.44
N PHE A 21 -7.12 2.54 -6.48
CA PHE A 21 -7.57 1.47 -5.60
C PHE A 21 -6.77 0.18 -5.81
N ALA A 22 -6.58 -0.24 -7.07
CA ALA A 22 -5.75 -1.39 -7.40
C ALA A 22 -4.29 -1.19 -6.93
N ALA A 23 -3.72 0.00 -7.17
CA ALA A 23 -2.36 0.31 -6.74
C ALA A 23 -2.21 0.26 -5.21
N LEU A 24 -3.17 0.76 -4.43
CA LEU A 24 -3.16 0.69 -2.97
C LEU A 24 -3.36 -0.74 -2.46
N LEU A 25 -4.27 -1.50 -3.08
CA LEU A 25 -4.55 -2.88 -2.70
C LEU A 25 -3.31 -3.77 -2.91
N PHE A 26 -2.67 -3.67 -4.07
CA PHE A 26 -1.56 -4.55 -4.45
C PHE A 26 -0.18 -3.97 -4.12
N GLY A 27 -0.06 -2.67 -3.87
CA GLY A 27 1.21 -2.02 -3.53
C GLY A 27 1.38 -1.71 -2.04
N VAL A 28 0.31 -1.80 -1.23
CA VAL A 28 0.35 -1.48 0.21
C VAL A 28 -0.36 -2.53 1.04
N LEU A 29 -1.62 -2.87 0.73
CA LEU A 29 -2.39 -3.79 1.58
C LEU A 29 -1.89 -5.23 1.53
N ILE A 30 -1.00 -5.56 0.61
CA ILE A 30 -0.27 -6.82 0.62
C ILE A 30 0.54 -6.97 1.91
N ASP A 31 1.10 -5.89 2.47
CA ASP A 31 1.83 -5.91 3.76
C ASP A 31 1.01 -6.52 4.92
N LEU A 32 -0.33 -6.56 4.83
CA LEU A 32 -1.17 -7.21 5.84
C LEU A 32 -0.90 -8.71 5.94
N ASP A 33 -0.34 -9.33 4.91
CA ASP A 33 0.00 -10.74 4.95
C ASP A 33 1.21 -11.05 5.86
N HIS A 34 2.04 -10.05 6.16
CA HIS A 34 3.04 -10.13 7.23
C HIS A 34 2.40 -10.20 8.62
N VAL A 35 1.20 -9.63 8.83
CA VAL A 35 0.48 -9.77 10.11
C VAL A 35 0.04 -11.22 10.31
N PHE A 36 -0.36 -11.92 9.24
CA PHE A 36 -0.66 -13.35 9.31
C PHE A 36 0.61 -14.17 9.58
N ALA A 37 1.73 -13.85 8.93
CA ALA A 37 3.02 -14.48 9.21
C ALA A 37 3.50 -14.24 10.65
N LEU A 38 3.26 -13.04 11.22
CA LEU A 38 3.58 -12.70 12.60
C LEU A 38 2.79 -13.55 13.60
N VAL A 39 1.52 -13.84 13.32
CA VAL A 39 0.70 -14.73 14.17
C VAL A 39 1.29 -16.14 14.20
N ASP A 40 1.74 -16.66 13.07
CA ASP A 40 2.36 -17.99 13.01
C ASP A 40 3.75 -18.01 13.63
N PHE A 41 4.52 -16.92 13.47
CA PHE A 41 5.80 -16.74 14.17
C PHE A 41 5.64 -16.71 15.69
N LEU A 42 4.63 -15.98 16.20
CA LEU A 42 4.31 -15.94 17.63
C LEU A 42 3.92 -17.31 18.19
N LYS A 43 3.24 -18.14 17.40
CA LYS A 43 2.90 -19.53 17.80
C LYS A 43 4.14 -20.42 17.90
N VAL A 44 5.15 -20.19 17.06
CA VAL A 44 6.34 -21.06 16.97
C VAL A 44 7.49 -20.60 17.89
N GLN A 45 7.78 -19.29 17.93
CA GLN A 45 8.92 -18.73 18.67
C GLN A 45 8.53 -17.99 19.96
N GLY A 46 7.24 -17.79 20.21
CA GLY A 46 6.74 -17.05 21.37
C GLY A 46 6.99 -15.55 21.30
N MET A 47 6.44 -14.82 22.28
CA MET A 47 6.44 -13.35 22.31
C MET A 47 7.85 -12.75 22.48
N SER A 48 8.76 -13.47 23.14
CA SER A 48 10.15 -13.06 23.31
C SER A 48 10.96 -13.14 22.02
N GLY A 49 10.68 -14.12 21.15
CA GLY A 49 11.32 -14.24 19.84
C GLY A 49 10.83 -13.20 18.84
N ALA A 50 9.54 -12.80 18.92
CA ALA A 50 8.97 -11.77 18.05
C ALA A 50 9.50 -10.34 18.33
N LEU A 51 10.03 -10.10 19.53
CA LEU A 51 10.63 -8.82 19.92
C LEU A 51 12.16 -8.80 19.69
N ASP A 52 12.78 -9.94 19.41
CA ASP A 52 14.19 -10.03 19.03
C ASP A 52 14.30 -9.88 17.51
N TYR A 53 14.67 -8.68 17.07
CA TYR A 53 14.83 -8.34 15.65
C TYR A 53 15.84 -9.24 14.91
N GLN A 54 16.88 -9.73 15.60
CA GLN A 54 17.87 -10.62 14.98
C GLN A 54 17.32 -12.04 14.85
N ALA A 55 16.61 -12.55 15.86
CA ALA A 55 15.94 -13.85 15.78
C ALA A 55 14.82 -13.86 14.72
N ALA A 56 14.10 -12.74 14.61
CA ALA A 56 13.09 -12.50 13.60
C ALA A 56 13.66 -12.58 12.17
N MET A 57 14.78 -11.90 11.93
CA MET A 57 15.42 -11.87 10.61
C MET A 57 16.25 -13.12 10.28
N ALA A 58 16.71 -13.85 11.29
CA ALA A 58 17.48 -15.08 11.12
C ALA A 58 16.62 -16.35 11.04
N SER A 59 15.32 -16.26 11.33
CA SER A 59 14.45 -17.44 11.26
C SER A 59 14.10 -17.79 9.82
N ASP A 60 14.29 -19.07 9.45
CA ASP A 60 13.81 -19.66 8.19
C ASP A 60 12.27 -19.77 8.14
N LEU A 61 11.56 -19.30 9.17
CA LEU A 61 10.12 -19.09 9.14
C LEU A 61 9.89 -17.94 8.15
N GLU A 62 9.48 -18.30 6.94
CA GLU A 62 9.24 -17.39 5.82
C GLU A 62 8.43 -16.16 6.26
N TRP A 63 9.13 -15.10 6.66
CA TRP A 63 8.54 -13.76 6.75
C TRP A 63 8.01 -13.31 5.37
N LYS A 64 8.47 -14.00 4.32
CA LYS A 64 7.88 -14.08 2.98
C LYS A 64 6.52 -14.76 3.05
N SER A 65 5.55 -13.99 3.45
CA SER A 65 4.13 -14.27 3.30
C SER A 65 3.76 -14.70 1.86
N MET A 66 2.59 -15.33 1.71
CA MET A 66 2.14 -15.94 0.46
C MET A 66 2.21 -14.99 -0.76
N LEU A 67 2.00 -13.68 -0.56
CA LEU A 67 2.03 -12.72 -1.67
C LEU A 67 3.44 -12.28 -2.06
N HIS A 68 4.47 -12.65 -1.30
CA HIS A 68 5.89 -12.47 -1.66
C HIS A 68 6.47 -13.68 -2.40
N SER A 69 5.69 -14.75 -2.53
CA SER A 69 6.05 -15.93 -3.32
C SER A 69 5.71 -15.73 -4.80
N PRO A 70 6.47 -16.31 -5.75
CA PRO A 70 6.08 -16.38 -7.16
C PRO A 70 4.70 -17.01 -7.37
N ALA A 71 4.25 -17.87 -6.44
CA ALA A 71 2.91 -18.44 -6.46
C ALA A 71 1.78 -17.39 -6.37
N ALA A 72 2.06 -16.20 -5.83
CA ALA A 72 1.13 -15.08 -5.79
C ALA A 72 0.66 -14.65 -7.19
N ALA A 73 1.44 -14.94 -8.24
CA ALA A 73 1.04 -14.69 -9.63
C ALA A 73 -0.30 -15.35 -10.01
N ILE A 74 -0.66 -16.46 -9.33
CA ILE A 74 -1.96 -17.14 -9.51
C ILE A 74 -3.13 -16.28 -9.02
N ILE A 75 -2.89 -15.34 -8.11
CA ILE A 75 -3.88 -14.38 -7.60
C ILE A 75 -3.79 -13.07 -8.39
N ILE A 76 -2.58 -12.57 -8.62
CA ILE A 76 -2.33 -11.31 -9.33
C ILE A 76 -2.77 -11.38 -10.80
N GLY A 77 -2.58 -12.52 -11.47
CA GLY A 77 -2.98 -12.73 -12.86
C GLY A 77 -4.49 -12.54 -13.07
N PRO A 78 -5.35 -13.29 -12.35
CA PRO A 78 -6.80 -13.07 -12.35
C PRO A 78 -7.20 -11.67 -11.91
N ALA A 79 -6.49 -11.05 -10.96
CA ALA A 79 -6.75 -9.66 -10.60
C ALA A 79 -6.50 -8.71 -11.77
N CYS A 80 -5.39 -8.85 -12.51
CA CYS A 80 -5.14 -8.06 -13.72
C CYS A 80 -6.23 -8.25 -14.77
N MET A 81 -6.72 -9.49 -14.94
CA MET A 81 -7.84 -9.79 -15.84
C MET A 81 -9.16 -9.16 -15.36
N GLY A 82 -9.44 -9.23 -14.06
CA GLY A 82 -10.65 -8.66 -13.45
C GLY A 82 -10.70 -7.14 -13.50
N PHE A 83 -9.57 -6.48 -13.20
CA PHE A 83 -9.42 -5.03 -13.34
C PHE A 83 -9.19 -4.60 -14.81
N ARG A 84 -8.95 -5.55 -15.72
CA ARG A 84 -8.65 -5.33 -17.15
C ARG A 84 -7.48 -4.39 -17.39
N MET A 85 -6.48 -4.45 -16.53
CA MET A 85 -5.35 -3.52 -16.52
C MET A 85 -4.13 -4.13 -15.84
N ALA A 86 -2.93 -3.62 -16.14
CA ALA A 86 -1.67 -4.14 -15.61
C ALA A 86 -1.29 -3.58 -14.22
N ILE A 87 -2.03 -2.59 -13.71
CA ILE A 87 -1.68 -1.91 -12.44
C ILE A 87 -1.58 -2.85 -11.24
N PRO A 88 -2.43 -3.87 -11.05
CA PRO A 88 -2.23 -4.85 -9.98
C PRO A 88 -0.84 -5.50 -10.01
N ALA A 89 -0.38 -5.94 -11.20
CA ALA A 89 0.94 -6.56 -11.34
C ALA A 89 2.08 -5.57 -11.17
N LEU A 90 1.93 -4.33 -11.68
CA LEU A 90 2.95 -3.29 -11.51
C LEU A 90 3.08 -2.86 -10.05
N ALA A 91 1.96 -2.69 -9.34
CA ALA A 91 1.95 -2.32 -7.93
C ALA A 91 2.51 -3.44 -7.05
N TRP A 92 2.14 -4.70 -7.33
CA TRP A 92 2.71 -5.87 -6.67
C TRP A 92 4.22 -6.00 -6.91
N GLY A 93 4.66 -5.90 -8.17
CA GLY A 93 6.09 -5.97 -8.49
C GLY A 93 6.89 -4.82 -7.86
N LEU A 94 6.32 -3.61 -7.85
CA LEU A 94 6.91 -2.46 -7.19
C LEU A 94 7.05 -2.70 -5.68
N HIS A 95 6.04 -3.28 -5.03
CA HIS A 95 6.08 -3.62 -3.62
C HIS A 95 7.28 -4.53 -3.30
N LEU A 96 7.42 -5.65 -4.03
CA LEU A 96 8.53 -6.58 -3.84
C LEU A 96 9.91 -5.93 -4.05
N VAL A 97 10.00 -5.02 -5.02
CA VAL A 97 11.24 -4.26 -5.27
C VAL A 97 11.53 -3.31 -4.11
N LEU A 98 10.51 -2.64 -3.57
CA LEU A 98 10.68 -1.75 -2.42
C LEU A 98 11.08 -2.51 -1.16
N ASP A 99 10.54 -3.70 -0.91
CA ASP A 99 10.98 -4.57 0.18
C ASP A 99 12.45 -4.96 0.02
N TRP A 100 12.83 -5.41 -1.18
CA TRP A 100 14.22 -5.75 -1.45
C TRP A 100 15.14 -4.54 -1.24
N VAL A 101 14.75 -3.35 -1.72
CA VAL A 101 15.52 -2.11 -1.50
C VAL A 101 15.60 -1.76 -0.02
N GLN A 102 14.50 -1.93 0.72
CA GLN A 102 14.43 -1.61 2.13
C GLN A 102 15.33 -2.51 2.97
N ILE A 103 15.38 -3.80 2.66
CA ILE A 103 16.22 -4.78 3.37
C ILE A 103 17.70 -4.61 2.98
N GLU A 104 18.00 -4.51 1.69
CA GLU A 104 19.38 -4.58 1.19
C GLU A 104 20.15 -3.25 1.32
N TYR A 105 19.46 -2.10 1.16
CA TYR A 105 20.14 -0.80 1.05
C TYR A 105 19.73 0.21 2.11
N LEU A 106 18.44 0.27 2.46
CA LEU A 106 17.98 1.28 3.42
C LEU A 106 18.23 0.81 4.85
N GLY A 107 17.93 -0.45 5.16
CA GLY A 107 17.79 -0.93 6.53
C GLY A 107 16.46 -0.48 7.15
N VAL A 108 15.79 -1.42 7.82
CA VAL A 108 14.48 -1.17 8.45
C VAL A 108 14.64 -0.19 9.62
N LEU A 109 13.85 0.89 9.61
CA LEU A 109 13.88 1.99 10.57
C LEU A 109 15.22 2.74 10.64
N SER A 110 16.02 2.67 9.58
CA SER A 110 17.30 3.38 9.54
C SER A 110 17.13 4.88 9.37
N ALA A 111 18.20 5.65 9.66
CA ALA A 111 18.24 7.08 9.36
C ALA A 111 18.01 7.37 7.87
N VAL A 112 18.48 6.50 6.97
CA VAL A 112 18.33 6.66 5.52
C VAL A 112 16.87 6.48 5.11
N GLU A 113 16.17 5.48 5.67
CA GLU A 113 14.74 5.29 5.45
C GLU A 113 13.94 6.51 5.94
N MET A 114 14.28 7.06 7.12
CA MET A 114 13.61 8.23 7.66
C MET A 114 13.80 9.48 6.78
N VAL A 115 14.98 9.68 6.21
CA VAL A 115 15.23 10.76 5.25
C VAL A 115 14.38 10.57 3.98
N LEU A 116 14.31 9.34 3.47
CA LEU A 116 13.47 9.02 2.30
C LEU A 116 11.98 9.26 2.59
N LEU A 117 11.49 8.86 3.77
CA LEU A 117 10.12 9.10 4.21
C LEU A 117 9.80 10.60 4.21
N VAL A 118 10.67 11.43 4.80
CA VAL A 118 10.50 12.90 4.79
C VAL A 118 10.49 13.44 3.37
N ALA A 119 11.41 12.98 2.51
CA ALA A 119 11.46 13.40 1.11
C ALA A 119 10.17 13.05 0.35
N LEU A 120 9.60 11.86 0.57
CA LEU A 120 8.34 11.43 -0.04
C LEU A 120 7.14 12.25 0.46
N VAL A 121 7.09 12.59 1.75
CA VAL A 121 6.06 13.49 2.29
C VAL A 121 6.15 14.87 1.64
N VAL A 122 7.36 15.44 1.52
CA VAL A 122 7.57 16.73 0.85
C VAL A 122 7.14 16.64 -0.63
N ALA A 123 7.49 15.56 -1.33
CA ALA A 123 7.08 15.35 -2.71
C ALA A 123 5.55 15.31 -2.86
N LEU A 124 4.84 14.61 -1.97
CA LEU A 124 3.37 14.57 -1.96
C LEU A 124 2.76 15.97 -1.79
N ILE A 125 3.28 16.75 -0.83
CA ILE A 125 2.78 18.10 -0.58
C ILE A 125 3.04 19.01 -1.79
N VAL A 126 4.20 18.89 -2.43
CA VAL A 126 4.53 19.65 -3.64
C VAL A 126 3.60 19.27 -4.80
N LEU A 127 3.34 17.97 -5.00
CA LEU A 127 2.43 17.49 -6.04
C LEU A 127 0.99 17.96 -5.78
N GLU A 128 0.48 17.81 -4.56
CA GLU A 128 -0.86 18.28 -4.21
C GLU A 128 -0.99 19.78 -4.44
N ARG A 129 0.00 20.57 -4.02
CA ARG A 129 -0.01 22.01 -4.29
C ARG A 129 -0.08 22.30 -5.78
N SER A 130 0.69 21.58 -6.59
CA SER A 130 0.66 21.74 -8.05
C SER A 130 -0.71 21.39 -8.64
N ASP A 131 -1.39 20.38 -8.11
CA ASP A 131 -2.75 20.01 -8.53
C ASP A 131 -3.76 21.10 -8.13
N LEU A 132 -3.72 21.60 -6.90
CA LEU A 132 -4.59 22.68 -6.44
C LEU A 132 -4.35 23.99 -7.22
N ASP A 133 -3.09 24.29 -7.55
CA ASP A 133 -2.72 25.47 -8.33
C ASP A 133 -3.20 25.40 -9.79
N SER A 134 -3.56 24.21 -10.28
CA SER A 134 -4.07 24.02 -11.65
C SER A 134 -5.44 24.68 -11.89
N ASP A 135 -6.18 25.00 -10.82
CA ASP A 135 -7.44 25.75 -10.85
C ASP A 135 -7.25 27.29 -10.96
N GLY A 136 -6.00 27.75 -11.13
CA GLY A 136 -5.66 29.16 -11.33
C GLY A 136 -5.61 30.00 -10.05
N LYS A 137 -5.81 29.39 -8.87
CA LYS A 137 -5.61 30.01 -7.56
C LYS A 137 -4.32 29.47 -6.96
N ARG A 138 -3.50 30.34 -6.38
CA ARG A 138 -2.28 29.91 -5.68
C ARG A 138 -2.63 29.46 -4.26
N HIS A 139 -2.19 28.26 -3.93
CA HIS A 139 -2.31 27.65 -2.61
C HIS A 139 -0.95 27.61 -1.92
N THR A 140 -0.99 27.61 -0.60
CA THR A 140 0.17 27.48 0.27
C THR A 140 0.46 26.01 0.59
N TYR A 141 1.69 25.70 0.99
CA TYR A 141 2.05 24.34 1.39
C TYR A 141 1.24 23.77 2.58
N PRO A 142 0.87 24.56 3.61
CA PRO A 142 -0.02 24.09 4.67
C PRO A 142 -1.41 23.73 4.16
N GLU A 143 -1.96 24.49 3.21
CA GLU A 143 -3.27 24.18 2.60
C GLU A 143 -3.22 22.86 1.81
N ALA A 144 -2.15 22.64 1.04
CA ALA A 144 -1.92 21.35 0.36
C ALA A 144 -1.80 20.18 1.35
N ALA A 145 -1.08 20.37 2.46
CA ALA A 145 -0.97 19.35 3.50
C ALA A 145 -2.34 19.03 4.16
N LEU A 146 -3.15 20.07 4.43
CA LEU A 146 -4.51 19.89 4.95
C LEU A 146 -5.43 19.19 3.95
N SER A 147 -5.32 19.53 2.66
CA SER A 147 -6.06 18.85 1.58
C SER A 147 -5.74 17.35 1.54
N LEU A 148 -4.46 16.97 1.59
CA LEU A 148 -4.04 15.56 1.63
C LEU A 148 -4.60 14.83 2.85
N LEU A 149 -4.57 15.45 4.03
CA LEU A 149 -5.14 14.87 5.25
C LEU A 149 -6.65 14.67 5.13
N HIS A 150 -7.35 15.63 4.52
CA HIS A 150 -8.79 15.54 4.29
C HIS A 150 -9.14 14.45 3.28
N GLN A 151 -8.44 14.40 2.15
CA GLN A 151 -8.61 13.35 1.13
C GLN A 151 -8.37 11.95 1.71
N GLY A 152 -7.32 11.77 2.51
CA GLY A 152 -7.05 10.51 3.19
C GLY A 152 -8.18 10.10 4.14
N GLY A 153 -8.72 11.06 4.91
CA GLY A 153 -9.86 10.81 5.80
C GLY A 153 -11.16 10.46 5.06
N GLU A 154 -11.50 11.22 4.01
CA GLU A 154 -12.73 11.02 3.24
C GLU A 154 -12.69 9.74 2.40
N GLU A 155 -11.57 9.42 1.74
CA GLU A 155 -11.46 8.18 0.96
C GLU A 155 -11.41 6.93 1.85
N LEU A 156 -10.77 6.97 3.04
CA LEU A 156 -10.88 5.88 4.01
C LEU A 156 -12.33 5.69 4.47
N VAL A 157 -13.02 6.77 4.83
CA VAL A 157 -14.44 6.71 5.21
C VAL A 157 -15.30 6.21 4.05
N ARG A 158 -14.97 6.54 2.80
CA ARG A 158 -15.70 6.08 1.61
C ARG A 158 -15.47 4.61 1.29
N LEU A 159 -14.24 4.14 1.41
CA LEU A 159 -13.85 2.73 1.17
C LEU A 159 -14.43 1.80 2.26
N PHE A 160 -14.51 2.26 3.51
CA PHE A 160 -15.04 1.48 4.64
C PHE A 160 -16.51 1.79 5.00
N GLY A 161 -17.09 2.87 4.47
CA GLY A 161 -18.37 3.44 4.90
C GLY A 161 -19.63 2.67 4.54
N ARG A 162 -19.55 1.66 3.67
CA ARG A 162 -20.53 0.57 3.51
C ARG A 162 -20.11 -0.26 2.30
N LEU A 163 -19.60 -1.47 2.56
CA LEU A 163 -19.68 -2.57 1.60
C LEU A 163 -21.17 -2.98 1.43
N ARG A 164 -21.97 -2.13 0.79
CA ARG A 164 -23.31 -2.49 0.28
C ARG A 164 -23.13 -3.26 -1.01
N GLY A 165 -22.64 -4.48 -0.89
CA GLY A 165 -22.39 -5.40 -2.00
C GLY A 165 -22.81 -6.82 -1.69
N PHE A 166 -23.84 -7.03 -0.87
CA PHE A 166 -24.51 -8.33 -0.83
C PHE A 166 -25.55 -8.37 -1.96
N PRO A 167 -25.45 -9.29 -2.93
CA PRO A 167 -26.50 -9.46 -3.92
C PRO A 167 -27.78 -9.85 -3.18
N ARG A 168 -28.85 -9.05 -3.34
CA ARG A 168 -30.18 -9.47 -2.93
C ARG A 168 -30.50 -10.78 -3.67
N PRO A 169 -30.99 -11.82 -2.96
CA PRO A 169 -31.49 -13.01 -3.64
C PRO A 169 -32.59 -12.57 -4.61
N LEU A 170 -32.46 -12.94 -5.89
CA LEU A 170 -33.52 -12.75 -6.87
C LEU A 170 -34.78 -13.41 -6.31
N GLY A 171 -35.78 -12.58 -6.00
CA GLY A 171 -37.11 -13.05 -5.63
C GLY A 171 -37.69 -13.87 -6.77
N THR A 172 -37.98 -15.12 -6.48
CA THR A 172 -38.87 -15.96 -7.27
C THR A 172 -40.26 -15.31 -7.30
N ARG A 173 -40.74 -15.01 -8.50
CA ARG A 173 -42.16 -14.87 -8.86
C ARG A 173 -42.38 -15.75 -10.09
N PRO A 174 -43.52 -16.44 -10.21
CA PRO A 174 -44.87 -15.86 -10.20
C PRO A 174 -45.61 -16.01 -8.88
#